data_AF-A0A125QII0-F1
#
_entry.id   AF-A0A125QII0-F1
#
_cell.length_a   1.000
_cell.length_b   1.000
_cell.length_c   1.000
_cell.angle_alpha   90.00
_cell.angle_beta   90.00
_cell.angle_gamma   90.00
#
_symmetry.space_group_name_H-M   'P 1'
#
loop_
_entity.id
_entity.type
_entity.pdbx_description
1 polymer ?
#
loop_
_entity_poly.entity_id
_entity_poly.type
_entity_poly.pdbx_seq_one_letter_code
_entity_poly.pdbx_strand_id
1 'polypeptide(L)'
;MTIKGAVPSARPLPPDRLAAQSTTQPPVCQSETWYEAPSAPSAGGSHKPFLLRGTLSALRYRDLQNSPVERASGSLPSATTKDSQLAKALEKSFGAVHPFLNDGRLTWTSLKRIAAQPTGENEVLDNAIQVVREILKRPRLSDAIFSRDGDITRDSLSAAAQTLQGNSSPSVFSQDPFHAQSNARVVEALQSQFAHLRDETMDRTYLFETHQYVEIAKLRSVMQDPYEVDQHGAPVLDTSTGMPRSQYSELSVYTAKNILDRPGLLSSLQRANGTRLFGPPHKDGWLSNKSLERWREQDDARKAR
;
A
#
# COMPACT_ATOMS: atom_id res chain seq x y z
N MET A 1 28.80 50.90 31.00
CA MET A 1 29.75 51.33 29.96
C MET A 1 29.26 50.80 28.63
N THR A 2 29.04 51.70 27.69
CA THR A 2 28.31 51.48 26.43
C THR A 2 29.28 51.73 25.28
N ILE A 3 29.43 50.80 24.32
CA ILE A 3 30.03 51.13 23.02
C ILE A 3 29.23 50.44 21.90
N LYS A 4 28.80 51.29 20.95
CA LYS A 4 28.06 51.03 19.71
C LYS A 4 29.02 50.67 18.55
N GLY A 5 28.47 50.06 17.49
CA GLY A 5 28.98 50.15 16.11
C GLY A 5 28.60 48.90 15.30
N ALA A 6 27.48 48.85 14.57
CA ALA A 6 27.14 49.49 13.30
C ALA A 6 27.88 48.90 12.06
N VAL A 7 27.07 48.25 11.20
CA VAL A 7 27.38 47.63 9.89
C VAL A 7 27.45 48.71 8.79
N PRO A 8 28.03 48.43 7.61
CA PRO A 8 27.14 48.45 6.44
C PRO A 8 27.40 47.32 5.40
N SER A 9 26.29 46.94 4.78
CA SER A 9 26.13 46.11 3.58
C SER A 9 26.88 46.66 2.36
N ALA A 10 27.32 45.75 1.48
CA ALA A 10 27.22 45.96 0.03
C ALA A 10 27.18 44.60 -0.72
N ARG A 11 26.18 44.47 -1.58
CA ARG A 11 25.95 43.47 -2.63
C ARG A 11 25.47 44.29 -3.86
N PRO A 12 25.26 43.71 -5.06
CA PRO A 12 26.13 43.04 -6.04
C PRO A 12 26.29 43.88 -7.34
N LEU A 13 27.04 43.41 -8.35
CA LEU A 13 26.57 43.15 -9.73
C LEU A 13 27.73 42.74 -10.70
N PRO A 14 27.45 41.94 -11.76
CA PRO A 14 28.32 41.56 -12.90
C PRO A 14 28.06 42.56 -14.08
N PRO A 15 28.32 42.30 -15.40
CA PRO A 15 28.98 41.20 -16.13
C PRO A 15 30.04 41.69 -17.17
N ASP A 16 30.79 40.79 -17.83
CA ASP A 16 30.83 40.77 -19.31
C ASP A 16 31.54 39.54 -19.91
N ARG A 17 31.18 39.27 -21.16
CA ARG A 17 31.34 38.04 -21.94
C ARG A 17 32.36 38.23 -23.08
N LEU A 18 32.63 37.11 -23.78
CA LEU A 18 33.32 36.89 -25.08
C LEU A 18 34.82 36.63 -24.97
N ALA A 19 35.46 35.85 -25.84
CA ALA A 19 35.12 34.72 -26.72
C ALA A 19 36.47 34.32 -27.34
N ALA A 20 36.81 33.03 -27.38
CA ALA A 20 37.75 32.52 -28.38
C ALA A 20 37.50 31.02 -28.60
N GLN A 21 37.15 30.72 -29.84
CA GLN A 21 36.98 29.39 -30.42
C GLN A 21 38.36 28.78 -30.72
N SER A 22 38.44 27.45 -30.71
CA SER A 22 38.97 26.62 -31.82
C SER A 22 38.86 25.13 -31.43
N THR A 23 37.98 24.37 -32.08
CA THR A 23 38.29 23.40 -33.15
C THR A 23 39.38 22.40 -32.75
N THR A 24 39.08 21.11 -32.56
CA THR A 24 39.22 20.09 -33.63
C THR A 24 38.57 18.79 -33.17
N GLN A 25 37.80 18.15 -34.06
CA GLN A 25 37.27 16.78 -33.95
C GLN A 25 37.85 15.93 -35.10
N PRO A 26 37.57 14.61 -35.18
CA PRO A 26 38.51 13.49 -35.01
C PRO A 26 38.91 12.82 -36.35
N PRO A 27 39.61 11.66 -36.34
CA PRO A 27 39.53 10.74 -37.47
C PRO A 27 38.57 9.58 -37.20
N VAL A 28 37.69 9.39 -38.17
CA VAL A 28 36.90 8.19 -38.46
C VAL A 28 37.77 7.22 -39.26
N CYS A 29 37.66 5.91 -39.01
CA CYS A 29 37.74 4.93 -40.08
C CYS A 29 36.81 3.73 -39.77
N GLN A 30 35.80 3.59 -40.64
CA GLN A 30 35.03 2.37 -40.92
C GLN A 30 35.98 1.38 -41.64
N SER A 31 35.78 0.08 -41.86
CA SER A 31 34.66 -0.82 -42.16
C SER A 31 35.28 -2.26 -42.05
N GLU A 32 34.59 -3.37 -41.79
CA GLU A 32 33.95 -4.19 -42.82
C GLU A 32 33.30 -5.44 -42.18
N THR A 33 32.18 -5.79 -42.81
CA THR A 33 31.26 -6.92 -42.66
C THR A 33 31.69 -8.16 -43.46
N TRP A 34 31.40 -9.38 -42.96
CA TRP A 34 30.58 -10.45 -43.61
C TRP A 34 31.03 -11.92 -43.40
N TYR A 35 30.02 -12.76 -43.04
CA TYR A 35 29.73 -14.18 -43.34
C TYR A 35 30.57 -15.33 -42.73
N GLU A 36 29.99 -16.15 -41.82
CA GLU A 36 29.30 -17.48 -42.02
C GLU A 36 30.32 -18.64 -41.86
N ALA A 37 30.08 -19.80 -41.22
CA ALA A 37 28.89 -20.56 -40.88
C ALA A 37 29.27 -21.65 -39.80
N PRO A 38 28.50 -22.73 -39.53
CA PRO A 38 28.22 -23.21 -38.17
C PRO A 38 28.95 -24.50 -37.77
N SER A 39 28.89 -24.88 -36.49
CA SER A 39 29.22 -26.24 -36.04
C SER A 39 28.21 -26.73 -35.00
N ALA A 40 27.72 -27.94 -35.26
CA ALA A 40 26.64 -28.65 -34.60
C ALA A 40 27.08 -29.28 -33.24
N PRO A 41 26.16 -29.93 -32.49
CA PRO A 41 26.20 -30.02 -31.04
C PRO A 41 26.96 -31.25 -30.50
N SER A 42 27.58 -31.10 -29.32
CA SER A 42 28.02 -32.24 -28.51
C SER A 42 27.03 -32.49 -27.38
N ALA A 43 26.59 -33.73 -27.30
CA ALA A 43 25.72 -34.30 -26.30
C ALA A 43 26.37 -34.36 -24.90
N GLY A 44 25.53 -34.38 -23.86
CA GLY A 44 25.87 -34.95 -22.55
C GLY A 44 25.86 -33.96 -21.39
N GLY A 45 24.67 -33.69 -20.83
CA GLY A 45 24.53 -32.98 -19.56
C GLY A 45 23.13 -33.15 -19.00
N SER A 46 23.00 -33.86 -17.90
CA SER A 46 21.75 -34.24 -17.23
C SER A 46 20.94 -33.02 -16.78
N HIS A 47 19.88 -32.70 -17.54
CA HIS A 47 18.88 -31.72 -17.13
C HIS A 47 18.00 -32.30 -16.01
N LYS A 48 18.10 -31.71 -14.82
CA LYS A 48 17.14 -31.84 -13.72
C LYS A 48 15.76 -31.36 -14.21
N PRO A 49 14.64 -32.04 -13.89
CA PRO A 49 13.33 -31.51 -14.24
C PRO A 49 13.02 -30.31 -13.34
N PHE A 50 13.10 -29.12 -13.93
CA PHE A 50 12.39 -27.94 -13.43
C PHE A 50 10.90 -28.22 -13.63
N LEU A 51 10.19 -28.57 -12.56
CA LEU A 51 8.74 -28.52 -12.53
C LEU A 51 8.32 -27.05 -12.38
N LEU A 52 8.46 -26.29 -13.47
CA LEU A 52 7.63 -25.12 -13.69
C LEU A 52 6.20 -25.63 -13.79
N ARG A 53 5.37 -25.31 -12.79
CA ARG A 53 3.94 -25.57 -12.86
C ARG A 53 3.38 -24.70 -13.98
N GLY A 54 3.31 -25.31 -15.17
CA GLY A 54 2.53 -24.82 -16.29
C GLY A 54 1.09 -24.58 -15.84
N THR A 55 0.64 -23.38 -16.14
CA THR A 55 -0.75 -22.95 -16.14
C THR A 55 -1.60 -23.96 -16.92
N LEU A 56 -2.41 -24.75 -16.22
CA LEU A 56 -3.45 -25.55 -16.87
C LEU A 56 -4.82 -24.93 -16.61
N SER A 57 -5.35 -24.45 -17.72
CA SER A 57 -6.76 -24.54 -18.07
C SER A 57 -7.69 -23.58 -17.36
N ALA A 58 -7.58 -22.33 -17.82
CA ALA A 58 -8.74 -21.54 -18.18
C ALA A 58 -9.70 -22.35 -19.09
N LEU A 59 -10.59 -23.14 -18.47
CA LEU A 59 -11.80 -23.61 -19.15
C LEU A 59 -12.88 -22.55 -18.95
N ARG A 60 -13.11 -21.84 -20.04
CA ARG A 60 -14.13 -20.82 -20.23
C ARG A 60 -15.51 -21.35 -19.85
N TYR A 61 -16.06 -20.83 -18.76
CA TYR A 61 -17.49 -20.80 -18.50
C TYR A 61 -17.94 -19.38 -18.10
N ARG A 62 -17.32 -18.36 -18.71
CA ARG A 62 -17.64 -16.95 -18.43
C ARG A 62 -18.22 -16.16 -19.60
N ASP A 63 -18.48 -16.82 -20.72
CA ASP A 63 -19.00 -16.16 -21.93
C ASP A 63 -20.54 -16.30 -22.11
N LEU A 64 -21.28 -16.69 -21.05
CA LEU A 64 -22.76 -16.75 -21.06
C LEU A 64 -23.43 -16.06 -19.86
N GLN A 65 -22.74 -15.15 -19.18
CA GLN A 65 -23.40 -14.23 -18.26
C GLN A 65 -23.55 -12.89 -18.95
N ASN A 66 -24.78 -12.61 -19.39
CA ASN A 66 -25.20 -11.30 -19.87
C ASN A 66 -24.54 -10.21 -19.02
N SER A 67 -23.74 -9.35 -19.66
CA SER A 67 -23.28 -8.12 -19.05
C SER A 67 -24.50 -7.41 -18.47
N PRO A 68 -24.61 -7.18 -17.15
CA PRO A 68 -25.65 -6.32 -16.67
C PRO A 68 -25.37 -4.95 -17.28
N VAL A 69 -26.23 -4.56 -18.22
CA VAL A 69 -26.34 -3.21 -18.73
C VAL A 69 -26.24 -2.28 -17.52
N GLU A 70 -25.26 -1.37 -17.57
CA GLU A 70 -25.02 -0.36 -16.55
C GLU A 70 -26.22 0.60 -16.53
N ARG A 71 -27.31 0.18 -15.90
CA ARG A 71 -28.38 1.08 -15.48
C ARG A 71 -27.86 1.85 -14.29
N ALA A 72 -27.48 3.10 -14.53
CA ALA A 72 -27.49 4.12 -13.51
C ALA A 72 -28.93 4.24 -12.98
N SER A 73 -29.22 3.59 -11.85
CA SER A 73 -30.50 3.70 -11.16
C SER A 73 -30.23 3.58 -9.67
N GLY A 74 -30.71 4.56 -8.90
CA GLY A 74 -30.42 4.80 -7.49
C GLY A 74 -30.86 3.68 -6.56
N SER A 75 -30.14 2.56 -6.60
CA SER A 75 -30.22 1.54 -5.57
C SER A 75 -29.48 2.06 -4.33
N LEU A 76 -30.20 2.12 -3.21
CA LEU A 76 -29.63 2.43 -1.91
C LEU A 76 -28.41 1.52 -1.66
N PRO A 77 -27.29 2.07 -1.16
CA PRO A 77 -26.10 1.28 -0.87
C PRO A 77 -26.47 0.20 0.14
N SER A 78 -26.02 -1.03 -0.13
CA SER A 78 -26.29 -2.18 0.71
C SER A 78 -25.02 -3.00 0.91
N ALA A 79 -25.12 -4.05 1.72
CA ALA A 79 -24.03 -4.97 1.99
C ALA A 79 -23.37 -5.59 0.73
N THR A 80 -24.09 -5.66 -0.40
CA THR A 80 -23.58 -6.22 -1.66
C THR A 80 -22.87 -5.19 -2.54
N THR A 81 -23.07 -3.89 -2.28
CA THR A 81 -22.40 -2.80 -2.99
C THR A 81 -20.89 -2.91 -2.80
N LYS A 82 -20.11 -2.74 -3.87
CA LYS A 82 -18.64 -2.81 -3.81
C LYS A 82 -18.03 -1.55 -3.19
N ASP A 83 -16.84 -1.68 -2.65
CA ASP A 83 -16.15 -0.57 -1.99
C ASP A 83 -15.84 0.59 -2.96
N SER A 84 -15.43 0.26 -4.19
CA SER A 84 -15.19 1.25 -5.24
C SER A 84 -16.46 2.02 -5.64
N GLN A 85 -17.62 1.36 -5.60
CA GLN A 85 -18.90 2.01 -5.89
C GLN A 85 -19.29 2.97 -4.78
N LEU A 86 -19.05 2.61 -3.51
CA LEU A 86 -19.29 3.51 -2.37
C LEU A 86 -18.37 4.73 -2.41
N ALA A 87 -17.08 4.54 -2.68
CA ALA A 87 -16.13 5.65 -2.84
C ALA A 87 -16.56 6.60 -3.97
N LYS A 88 -16.93 6.06 -5.13
CA LYS A 88 -17.41 6.85 -6.28
C LYS A 88 -18.77 7.52 -6.01
N ALA A 89 -19.64 6.89 -5.23
CA ALA A 89 -20.91 7.49 -4.84
C ALA A 89 -20.69 8.70 -3.92
N LEU A 90 -19.80 8.58 -2.94
CA LEU A 90 -19.42 9.70 -2.06
C LEU A 90 -18.70 10.82 -2.84
N GLU A 91 -17.86 10.46 -3.83
CA GLU A 91 -17.21 11.42 -4.72
C GLU A 91 -18.24 12.27 -5.49
N LYS A 92 -19.30 11.64 -6.01
CA LYS A 92 -20.39 12.32 -6.72
C LYS A 92 -21.24 13.19 -5.80
N SER A 93 -21.49 12.71 -4.57
CA SER A 93 -22.27 13.45 -3.57
C SER A 93 -21.45 14.44 -2.75
N PHE A 94 -20.18 14.68 -3.11
CA PHE A 94 -19.28 15.56 -2.36
C PHE A 94 -19.85 16.98 -2.16
N GLY A 95 -20.62 17.48 -3.13
CA GLY A 95 -21.30 18.77 -3.02
C GLY A 95 -22.40 18.79 -1.94
N ALA A 96 -23.10 17.67 -1.74
CA ALA A 96 -24.17 17.56 -0.75
C ALA A 96 -23.64 17.48 0.70
N VAL A 97 -22.40 17.01 0.88
CA VAL A 97 -21.77 16.90 2.21
C VAL A 97 -20.98 18.16 2.61
N HIS A 98 -20.94 19.18 1.75
CA HIS A 98 -20.25 20.45 2.00
C HIS A 98 -20.66 21.16 3.31
N PRO A 99 -21.93 21.13 3.75
CA PRO A 99 -22.33 21.73 5.04
C PRO A 99 -21.66 21.09 6.26
N PHE A 100 -21.10 19.89 6.13
CA PHE A 100 -20.52 19.11 7.23
C PHE A 100 -19.00 19.17 7.31
N LEU A 101 -18.36 19.98 6.45
CA LEU A 101 -16.92 20.15 6.44
C LEU A 101 -16.43 20.73 7.78
N ASN A 102 -15.30 20.25 8.26
CA ASN A 102 -14.58 20.80 9.40
C ASN A 102 -13.40 21.63 8.87
N ASP A 103 -13.35 22.93 9.15
CA ASP A 103 -12.33 23.84 8.61
C ASP A 103 -12.16 23.75 7.07
N GLY A 104 -13.28 23.57 6.36
CA GLY A 104 -13.29 23.40 4.90
C GLY A 104 -12.81 22.02 4.40
N ARG A 105 -12.58 21.05 5.29
CA ARG A 105 -12.12 19.70 4.96
C ARG A 105 -13.13 18.64 5.40
N LEU A 106 -13.24 17.57 4.62
CA LEU A 106 -14.06 16.43 5.01
C LEU A 106 -13.19 15.50 5.89
N THR A 107 -13.47 15.45 7.19
CA THR A 107 -12.71 14.63 8.15
C THR A 107 -13.49 13.39 8.58
N TRP A 108 -12.87 12.54 9.40
CA TRP A 108 -13.56 11.40 9.99
C TRP A 108 -14.72 11.82 10.90
N THR A 109 -14.54 12.87 11.70
CA THR A 109 -15.62 13.44 12.51
C THR A 109 -16.75 14.02 11.65
N SER A 110 -16.45 14.59 10.48
CA SER A 110 -17.48 14.99 9.51
C SER A 110 -18.30 13.80 9.02
N LEU A 111 -17.68 12.67 8.66
CA LEU A 111 -18.42 11.46 8.25
C LEU A 111 -19.34 10.95 9.37
N LYS A 112 -18.86 10.92 10.62
CA LYS A 112 -19.70 10.55 11.77
C LYS A 112 -20.90 11.49 11.94
N ARG A 113 -20.69 12.80 11.78
CA ARG A 113 -21.77 13.81 11.85
C ARG A 113 -22.80 13.62 10.74
N ILE A 114 -22.36 13.34 9.51
CA ILE A 114 -23.26 13.05 8.38
C ILE A 114 -24.07 11.79 8.66
N ALA A 115 -23.43 10.70 9.12
CA ALA A 115 -24.13 9.45 9.40
C ALA A 115 -25.19 9.57 10.50
N ALA A 116 -25.01 10.52 11.43
CA ALA A 116 -25.95 10.80 12.51
C ALA A 116 -27.16 11.66 12.07
N GLN A 117 -27.16 12.23 10.87
CA GLN A 117 -28.28 13.03 10.38
C GLN A 117 -29.55 12.19 10.15
N PRO A 118 -30.74 12.74 10.43
CA PRO A 118 -31.98 12.14 10.00
C PRO A 118 -32.08 12.16 8.47
N THR A 119 -32.81 11.19 7.92
CA THR A 119 -33.13 11.14 6.49
C THR A 119 -34.58 11.54 6.26
N GLY A 120 -34.89 12.17 5.13
CA GLY A 120 -36.27 12.47 4.71
C GLY A 120 -36.54 13.90 4.24
N GLU A 121 -35.54 14.78 4.30
CA GLU A 121 -35.68 16.18 3.86
C GLU A 121 -35.20 16.40 2.42
N ASN A 122 -34.13 15.69 2.01
CA ASN A 122 -33.50 15.90 0.72
C ASN A 122 -32.93 14.57 0.20
N GLU A 123 -33.50 14.06 -0.89
CA GLU A 123 -33.12 12.76 -1.47
C GLU A 123 -31.62 12.66 -1.80
N VAL A 124 -30.98 13.74 -2.25
CA VAL A 124 -29.55 13.74 -2.59
C VAL A 124 -28.70 13.61 -1.32
N LEU A 125 -29.07 14.33 -0.27
CA LEU A 125 -28.41 14.24 1.03
C LEU A 125 -28.69 12.90 1.70
N ASP A 126 -29.92 12.38 1.63
CA ASP A 126 -30.32 11.09 2.18
C ASP A 126 -29.50 9.95 1.56
N ASN A 127 -29.33 9.98 0.24
CA ASN A 127 -28.45 9.03 -0.45
C ASN A 127 -26.99 9.16 0.03
N ALA A 128 -26.49 10.39 0.22
CA ALA A 128 -25.15 10.61 0.74
C ALA A 128 -25.00 10.08 2.18
N ILE A 129 -25.99 10.30 3.04
CA ILE A 129 -26.03 9.78 4.42
C ILE A 129 -25.95 8.25 4.42
N GLN A 130 -26.71 7.58 3.55
CA GLN A 130 -26.69 6.11 3.45
C GLN A 130 -25.34 5.59 2.95
N VAL A 131 -24.73 6.25 1.96
CA VAL A 131 -23.38 5.91 1.49
C VAL A 131 -22.36 6.04 2.62
N VAL A 132 -22.41 7.15 3.37
CA VAL A 132 -21.49 7.37 4.50
C VAL A 132 -21.70 6.33 5.60
N ARG A 133 -22.95 5.98 5.93
CA ARG A 133 -23.26 4.91 6.89
C ARG A 133 -22.65 3.57 6.49
N GLU A 134 -22.77 3.20 5.22
CA GLU A 134 -22.17 1.96 4.71
C GLU A 134 -20.63 2.02 4.69
N ILE A 135 -20.03 3.17 4.38
CA ILE A 135 -18.58 3.37 4.46
C ILE A 135 -18.08 3.17 5.90
N LEU A 136 -18.75 3.76 6.89
CA LEU A 136 -18.36 3.66 8.30
C LEU A 136 -18.45 2.22 8.85
N LYS A 137 -19.30 1.36 8.27
CA LYS A 137 -19.37 -0.07 8.60
C LYS A 137 -18.21 -0.88 8.01
N ARG A 138 -17.40 -0.28 7.13
CA ARG A 138 -16.32 -0.93 6.37
C ARG A 138 -14.98 -0.26 6.70
N PRO A 139 -14.30 -0.67 7.78
CA PRO A 139 -13.06 -0.06 8.21
C PRO A 139 -11.96 -0.04 7.13
N ARG A 140 -11.86 -1.10 6.32
CA ARG A 140 -10.87 -1.17 5.22
C ARG A 140 -11.11 -0.10 4.15
N LEU A 141 -12.35 0.11 3.74
CA LEU A 141 -12.73 1.19 2.82
C LEU A 141 -12.51 2.55 3.48
N SER A 142 -12.93 2.71 4.73
CA SER A 142 -12.74 3.93 5.50
C SER A 142 -11.28 4.36 5.59
N ASP A 143 -10.35 3.42 5.77
CA ASP A 143 -8.93 3.73 5.84
C ASP A 143 -8.33 4.11 4.46
N ALA A 144 -8.90 3.60 3.37
CA ALA A 144 -8.39 3.80 2.01
C ALA A 144 -8.82 5.14 1.38
N ILE A 145 -9.90 5.76 1.86
CA ILE A 145 -10.40 7.03 1.32
C ILE A 145 -9.67 8.28 1.85
N PHE A 146 -8.78 8.12 2.84
CA PHE A 146 -7.99 9.22 3.37
C PHE A 146 -6.89 9.65 2.39
N SER A 147 -6.69 10.96 2.30
CA SER A 147 -5.53 11.56 1.67
C SER A 147 -4.27 11.33 2.52
N ARG A 148 -3.12 11.76 1.97
CA ARG A 148 -1.86 11.82 2.71
C ARG A 148 -1.93 12.71 3.96
N ASP A 149 -2.71 13.78 3.91
CA ASP A 149 -2.81 14.80 4.96
C ASP A 149 -3.86 14.45 6.01
N GLY A 150 -4.62 13.37 5.77
CA GLY A 150 -5.59 12.82 6.71
C GLY A 150 -7.01 13.38 6.59
N ASP A 151 -7.26 14.21 5.58
CA ASP A 151 -8.60 14.59 5.13
C ASP A 151 -9.09 13.69 3.99
N ILE A 152 -10.37 13.82 3.64
CA ILE A 152 -11.01 13.11 2.54
C ILE A 152 -11.25 14.13 1.42
N THR A 153 -10.63 13.91 0.28
CA THR A 153 -10.74 14.79 -0.90
C THR A 153 -11.43 14.05 -2.03
N ARG A 154 -11.87 14.78 -3.05
CA ARG A 154 -12.41 14.15 -4.27
C ARG A 154 -11.35 13.24 -4.92
N ASP A 155 -10.09 13.67 -4.92
CA ASP A 155 -8.98 12.91 -5.49
C ASP A 155 -8.69 11.63 -4.69
N SER A 156 -8.74 11.69 -3.35
CA SER A 156 -8.53 10.50 -2.52
C SER A 156 -9.68 9.50 -2.68
N LEU A 157 -10.92 9.97 -2.83
CA LEU A 157 -12.07 9.13 -3.16
C LEU A 157 -11.96 8.50 -4.55
N SER A 158 -11.52 9.27 -5.54
CA SER A 158 -11.31 8.77 -6.91
C SER A 158 -10.21 7.71 -6.95
N ALA A 159 -9.08 7.96 -6.27
CA ALA A 159 -8.00 7.00 -6.14
C ALA A 159 -8.45 5.72 -5.40
N ALA A 160 -9.22 5.86 -4.31
CA ALA A 160 -9.80 4.72 -3.62
C ALA A 160 -10.76 3.93 -4.53
N ALA A 161 -11.59 4.60 -5.32
CA ALA A 161 -12.51 3.95 -6.24
C ALA A 161 -11.79 3.14 -7.34
N GLN A 162 -10.60 3.56 -7.77
CA GLN A 162 -9.79 2.86 -8.77
C GLN A 162 -8.99 1.68 -8.18
N THR A 163 -8.55 1.80 -6.93
CA THR A 163 -7.64 0.84 -6.31
C THR A 163 -8.35 -0.21 -5.45
N LEU A 164 -9.51 0.11 -4.89
CA LEU A 164 -10.28 -0.83 -4.07
C LEU A 164 -10.97 -1.87 -4.93
N GLN A 165 -10.45 -3.09 -4.86
CA GLN A 165 -11.06 -4.26 -5.47
C GLN A 165 -11.88 -5.02 -4.43
N GLY A 166 -13.11 -5.37 -4.79
CA GLY A 166 -13.97 -6.23 -3.98
C GLY A 166 -14.92 -5.49 -3.03
N ASN A 167 -15.28 -6.18 -1.95
CA ASN A 167 -16.28 -5.75 -0.98
C ASN A 167 -15.76 -6.10 0.42
N SER A 168 -15.55 -5.09 1.25
CA SER A 168 -15.09 -5.24 2.65
C SER A 168 -16.23 -5.22 3.67
N SER A 169 -17.47 -5.44 3.23
CA SER A 169 -18.61 -5.61 4.13
C SER A 169 -18.38 -6.79 5.09
N PRO A 170 -18.55 -6.60 6.41
CA PRO A 170 -18.44 -7.68 7.39
C PRO A 170 -19.39 -8.85 7.17
N SER A 171 -20.46 -8.66 6.40
CA SER A 171 -21.45 -9.69 6.08
C SER A 171 -21.02 -10.61 4.93
N VAL A 172 -19.94 -10.29 4.22
CA VAL A 172 -19.46 -11.07 3.07
C VAL A 172 -18.41 -12.06 3.57
N PHE A 173 -18.59 -13.34 3.24
CA PHE A 173 -17.60 -14.34 3.60
C PHE A 173 -16.27 -14.12 2.86
N SER A 174 -15.16 -14.26 3.57
CA SER A 174 -13.81 -14.20 3.03
C SER A 174 -12.89 -15.09 3.85
N GLN A 175 -11.94 -15.73 3.18
CA GLN A 175 -10.88 -16.50 3.81
C GLN A 175 -9.83 -15.60 4.48
N ASP A 176 -9.67 -14.37 3.98
CA ASP A 176 -8.79 -13.37 4.59
C ASP A 176 -9.40 -12.87 5.92
N PRO A 177 -8.74 -13.14 7.07
CA PRO A 177 -9.24 -12.72 8.39
C PRO A 177 -9.30 -11.20 8.54
N PHE A 178 -8.55 -10.46 7.71
CA PHE A 178 -8.52 -9.01 7.75
C PHE A 178 -9.48 -8.35 6.77
N HIS A 179 -10.25 -9.10 5.95
CA HIS A 179 -11.01 -8.52 4.83
C HIS A 179 -11.92 -7.33 5.22
N ALA A 180 -12.59 -7.42 6.37
CA ALA A 180 -13.46 -6.38 6.93
C ALA A 180 -12.80 -5.58 8.07
N GLN A 181 -11.51 -5.81 8.33
CA GLN A 181 -10.75 -5.17 9.42
C GLN A 181 -10.01 -3.92 8.95
N SER A 182 -9.76 -3.01 9.90
CA SER A 182 -8.99 -1.79 9.66
C SER A 182 -7.51 -2.07 9.42
N ASN A 183 -6.81 -1.10 8.85
CA ASN A 183 -5.35 -1.11 8.72
C ASN A 183 -4.67 -1.19 10.10
N ALA A 184 -5.25 -0.57 11.13
CA ALA A 184 -4.75 -0.66 12.50
C ALA A 184 -4.71 -2.11 13.02
N ARG A 185 -5.72 -2.93 12.70
CA ARG A 185 -5.74 -4.35 13.07
C ARG A 185 -4.68 -5.17 12.33
N VAL A 186 -4.43 -4.85 11.06
CA VAL A 186 -3.36 -5.51 10.29
C VAL A 186 -1.98 -5.15 10.85
N VAL A 187 -1.77 -3.88 11.21
CA VAL A 187 -0.51 -3.43 11.81
C VAL A 187 -0.30 -4.04 13.21
N GLU A 188 -1.37 -4.17 14.01
CA GLU A 188 -1.34 -4.88 15.29
C GLU A 188 -0.96 -6.37 15.12
N ALA A 189 -1.49 -7.04 14.09
CA ALA A 189 -1.08 -8.40 13.75
C ALA A 189 0.40 -8.49 13.33
N LEU A 190 0.89 -7.52 12.55
CA LEU A 190 2.32 -7.46 12.21
C LEU A 190 3.19 -7.25 13.46
N GLN A 191 2.74 -6.43 14.41
CA GLN A 191 3.42 -6.21 15.68
C GLN A 191 3.49 -7.48 16.53
N SER A 192 2.43 -8.28 16.60
CA SER A 192 2.44 -9.53 17.38
C SER A 192 3.36 -10.59 16.77
N GLN A 193 3.54 -10.57 15.45
CA GLN A 193 4.40 -11.52 14.72
C GLN A 193 5.84 -11.03 14.54
N PHE A 194 6.17 -9.84 15.05
CA PHE A 194 7.44 -9.18 14.79
C PHE A 194 8.65 -10.04 15.22
N ALA A 195 8.54 -10.74 16.36
CA ALA A 195 9.59 -11.63 16.85
C ALA A 195 9.93 -12.78 15.88
N HIS A 196 8.94 -13.27 15.13
CA HIS A 196 9.12 -14.38 14.18
C HIS A 196 9.56 -13.92 12.79
N LEU A 197 9.31 -12.66 12.44
CA LEU A 197 9.55 -12.12 11.11
C LEU A 197 10.79 -11.21 11.03
N ARG A 198 11.29 -10.73 12.18
CA ARG A 198 12.44 -9.82 12.24
C ARG A 198 13.74 -10.48 11.85
N ASP A 199 14.69 -9.65 11.45
CA ASP A 199 16.09 -10.02 11.34
C ASP A 199 16.81 -9.62 12.62
N GLU A 200 17.19 -10.59 13.45
CA GLU A 200 17.86 -10.35 14.73
C GLU A 200 19.24 -9.69 14.57
N THR A 201 19.90 -9.90 13.42
CA THR A 201 21.20 -9.26 13.15
C THR A 201 21.07 -7.75 12.97
N MET A 202 19.85 -7.28 12.69
CA MET A 202 19.52 -5.89 12.47
C MET A 202 19.01 -5.19 13.73
N ASP A 203 18.81 -5.91 14.82
CA ASP A 203 18.36 -5.32 16.08
C ASP A 203 19.40 -4.34 16.63
N ARG A 204 18.93 -3.18 17.10
CA ARG A 204 19.77 -2.12 17.65
C ARG A 204 19.18 -1.61 18.96
N THR A 205 20.03 -1.28 19.91
CA THR A 205 19.62 -0.61 21.14
C THR A 205 20.11 0.83 21.09
N TYR A 206 19.20 1.78 21.27
CA TYR A 206 19.52 3.22 21.28
C TYR A 206 18.77 3.90 22.42
N LEU A 207 19.49 4.63 23.28
CA LEU A 207 18.90 5.30 24.45
C LEU A 207 17.96 4.40 25.26
N PHE A 208 18.40 3.16 25.56
CA PHE A 208 17.64 2.14 26.28
C PHE A 208 16.39 1.59 25.54
N GLU A 209 16.13 2.01 24.30
CA GLU A 209 15.06 1.48 23.47
C GLU A 209 15.56 0.46 22.44
N THR A 210 14.89 -0.69 22.40
CA THR A 210 15.14 -1.73 21.40
C THR A 210 14.42 -1.42 20.10
N HIS A 211 15.22 -1.32 19.03
CA HIS A 211 14.81 -1.14 17.67
C HIS A 211 14.96 -2.46 16.93
N GLN A 212 13.84 -3.01 16.49
CA GLN A 212 13.78 -4.27 15.77
C GLN A 212 13.31 -4.00 14.35
N TYR A 213 13.80 -4.79 13.40
CA TYR A 213 13.57 -4.54 11.98
C TYR A 213 13.07 -5.78 11.25
N VAL A 214 12.06 -5.59 10.40
CA VAL A 214 11.55 -6.57 9.45
C VAL A 214 11.78 -6.04 8.05
N GLU A 215 12.33 -6.87 7.17
CA GLU A 215 12.55 -6.49 5.78
C GLU A 215 11.24 -6.59 4.98
N ILE A 216 10.95 -5.60 4.14
CA ILE A 216 9.80 -5.62 3.24
C ILE A 216 9.93 -6.78 2.23
N ALA A 217 11.15 -7.11 1.80
CA ALA A 217 11.40 -8.26 0.94
C ALA A 217 11.04 -9.58 1.64
N LYS A 218 11.32 -9.72 2.94
CA LYS A 218 10.88 -10.86 3.75
C LYS A 218 9.36 -10.97 3.77
N LEU A 219 8.63 -9.86 3.96
CA LEU A 219 7.16 -9.87 3.88
C LEU A 219 6.66 -10.31 2.49
N ARG A 220 7.31 -9.87 1.40
CA ARG A 220 6.98 -10.33 0.05
C ARG A 220 7.16 -11.84 -0.10
N SER A 221 8.22 -12.40 0.48
CA SER A 221 8.44 -13.85 0.50
C SER A 221 7.39 -14.57 1.32
N VAL A 222 7.03 -14.07 2.51
CA VAL A 222 5.99 -14.66 3.38
C VAL A 222 4.65 -14.69 2.67
N MET A 223 4.30 -13.63 1.93
CA MET A 223 3.05 -13.55 1.17
C MET A 223 2.95 -14.61 0.05
N GLN A 224 4.07 -15.13 -0.46
CA GLN A 224 4.07 -16.22 -1.45
C GLN A 224 3.75 -17.59 -0.83
N ASP A 225 3.60 -17.66 0.50
CA ASP A 225 3.33 -18.89 1.25
C ASP A 225 4.30 -20.04 0.87
N PRO A 226 5.61 -19.87 1.07
CA PRO A 226 6.59 -20.91 0.75
C PRO A 226 6.42 -22.10 1.69
N TYR A 227 6.74 -23.29 1.17
CA TYR A 227 6.85 -24.49 1.99
C TYR A 227 8.15 -24.50 2.79
N GLU A 228 8.10 -25.14 3.96
CA GLU A 228 9.31 -25.49 4.70
C GLU A 228 10.14 -26.47 3.86
N VAL A 229 11.45 -26.23 3.79
CA VAL A 229 12.39 -27.06 3.04
C VAL A 229 13.43 -27.65 3.98
N ASP A 230 13.85 -28.88 3.70
CA ASP A 230 14.93 -29.53 4.43
C ASP A 230 16.32 -29.02 4.02
N GLN A 231 17.37 -29.62 4.57
CA GLN A 231 18.77 -29.27 4.25
C GLN A 231 19.14 -29.49 2.78
N HIS A 232 18.38 -30.29 2.04
CA HIS A 232 18.57 -30.58 0.61
C HIS A 232 17.66 -29.74 -0.28
N GLY A 233 16.83 -28.85 0.30
CA GLY A 233 15.88 -28.02 -0.41
C GLY A 233 14.58 -28.74 -0.81
N ALA A 234 14.34 -29.95 -0.30
CA ALA A 234 13.11 -30.68 -0.55
C ALA A 234 11.99 -30.24 0.41
N PRO A 235 10.72 -30.11 -0.04
CA PRO A 235 9.63 -29.74 0.85
C PRO A 235 9.44 -30.73 1.99
N VAL A 236 9.36 -30.23 3.22
CA VAL A 236 9.07 -31.03 4.40
C VAL A 236 7.59 -31.41 4.38
N LEU A 237 7.28 -32.70 4.46
CA LEU A 237 5.90 -33.19 4.45
C LEU A 237 5.34 -33.28 5.86
N ASP A 238 4.07 -32.92 6.01
CA ASP A 238 3.30 -33.18 7.22
C ASP A 238 2.95 -34.67 7.29
N THR A 239 3.37 -35.34 8.37
CA THR A 239 3.17 -36.78 8.59
C THR A 239 1.71 -37.20 8.66
N SER A 240 0.80 -36.27 8.98
CA SER A 240 -0.64 -36.54 9.12
C SER A 240 -1.40 -36.45 7.79
N THR A 241 -0.98 -35.55 6.90
CA THR A 241 -1.69 -35.29 5.62
C THR A 241 -0.92 -35.75 4.38
N GLY A 242 0.40 -35.96 4.51
CA GLY A 242 1.30 -36.19 3.38
C GLY A 242 1.56 -34.96 2.51
N MET A 243 1.04 -33.78 2.88
CA MET A 243 1.17 -32.54 2.13
C MET A 243 2.40 -31.75 2.56
N PRO A 244 3.02 -30.92 1.69
CA PRO A 244 4.08 -30.00 2.08
C PRO A 244 3.62 -29.05 3.19
N ARG A 245 4.44 -28.90 4.22
CA ARG A 245 4.18 -28.02 5.36
C ARG A 245 4.50 -26.58 4.99
N SER A 246 3.61 -25.64 5.30
CA SER A 246 3.87 -24.21 5.14
C SER A 246 4.98 -23.74 6.08
N GLN A 247 5.89 -22.90 5.57
CA GLN A 247 6.95 -22.29 6.37
C GLN A 247 6.42 -21.28 7.38
N TYR A 248 5.29 -20.64 7.06
CA TYR A 248 4.65 -19.61 7.86
C TYR A 248 3.21 -20.01 8.20
N SER A 249 2.71 -19.48 9.31
CA SER A 249 1.28 -19.61 9.62
C SER A 249 0.44 -18.83 8.62
N GLU A 250 -0.80 -19.28 8.38
CA GLU A 250 -1.75 -18.56 7.51
C GLU A 250 -1.93 -17.10 7.94
N LEU A 251 -1.97 -16.84 9.25
CA LEU A 251 -2.07 -15.48 9.78
C LEU A 251 -0.89 -14.60 9.32
N SER A 252 0.34 -15.13 9.30
CA SER A 252 1.51 -14.40 8.81
C SER A 252 1.41 -14.11 7.32
N VAL A 253 0.95 -15.08 6.53
CA VAL A 253 0.72 -14.91 5.08
C VAL A 253 -0.30 -13.81 4.83
N TYR A 254 -1.46 -13.85 5.49
CA TYR A 254 -2.50 -12.84 5.32
C TYR A 254 -2.10 -11.47 5.87
N THR A 255 -1.32 -11.42 6.96
CA THR A 255 -0.79 -10.16 7.50
C THR A 255 0.15 -9.53 6.48
N ALA A 256 1.14 -10.28 5.97
CA ALA A 256 2.06 -9.79 4.95
C ALA A 256 1.33 -9.34 3.69
N LYS A 257 0.36 -10.14 3.22
CA LYS A 257 -0.50 -9.80 2.08
C LYS A 257 -1.22 -8.47 2.28
N ASN A 258 -1.86 -8.28 3.43
CA ASN A 258 -2.61 -7.05 3.69
C ASN A 258 -1.69 -5.84 3.89
N ILE A 259 -0.49 -5.99 4.44
CA ILE A 259 0.50 -4.90 4.54
C ILE A 259 0.94 -4.43 3.14
N LEU A 260 1.14 -5.37 2.21
CA LEU A 260 1.67 -5.09 0.88
C LEU A 260 0.60 -4.66 -0.13
N ASP A 261 -0.57 -5.31 -0.13
CA ASP A 261 -1.59 -5.15 -1.17
C ASP A 261 -2.61 -4.07 -0.84
N ARG A 262 -2.75 -3.64 0.42
CA ARG A 262 -3.73 -2.61 0.77
C ARG A 262 -3.33 -1.25 0.21
N PRO A 263 -4.24 -0.53 -0.46
CA PRO A 263 -3.96 0.78 -1.02
C PRO A 263 -3.38 1.73 0.03
N GLY A 264 -2.17 2.24 -0.22
CA GLY A 264 -1.52 3.26 0.60
C GLY A 264 -0.98 2.79 1.96
N LEU A 265 -1.24 1.56 2.41
CA LEU A 265 -0.82 1.10 3.74
C LEU A 265 0.71 1.02 3.85
N LEU A 266 1.38 0.26 2.98
CA LEU A 266 2.85 0.16 2.98
C LEU A 266 3.53 1.54 2.89
N SER A 267 3.08 2.38 1.95
CA SER A 267 3.63 3.73 1.77
C SER A 267 3.46 4.60 3.02
N SER A 268 2.35 4.46 3.74
CA SER A 268 2.12 5.17 5.00
C SER A 268 3.02 4.66 6.13
N LEU A 269 3.28 3.35 6.19
CA LEU A 269 4.21 2.76 7.16
C LEU A 269 5.66 3.19 6.89
N GLN A 270 6.08 3.19 5.62
CA GLN A 270 7.40 3.69 5.22
C GLN A 270 7.59 5.16 5.59
N ARG A 271 6.56 5.99 5.42
CA ARG A 271 6.60 7.40 5.82
C ARG A 271 6.75 7.58 7.33
N ALA A 272 5.99 6.82 8.12
CA ALA A 272 6.10 6.83 9.58
C ALA A 272 7.49 6.38 10.07
N ASN A 273 8.20 5.59 9.26
CA ASN A 273 9.57 5.18 9.54
C ASN A 273 10.62 6.28 9.24
N GLY A 274 10.30 7.28 8.41
CA GLY A 274 11.22 8.36 8.04
C GLY A 274 11.11 9.63 8.89
N THR A 275 9.95 9.87 9.54
CA THR A 275 9.72 11.06 10.36
C THR A 275 10.29 10.89 11.77
N ARG A 276 11.61 11.12 11.95
CA ARG A 276 12.22 11.22 13.29
C ARG A 276 13.27 12.31 13.38
N LEU A 277 13.27 13.01 14.52
CA LEU A 277 14.33 13.94 14.95
C LEU A 277 15.47 13.21 15.70
N PHE A 278 15.18 12.06 16.34
CA PHE A 278 16.15 11.28 17.12
C PHE A 278 15.95 9.77 16.90
N GLY A 279 17.06 9.01 16.88
CA GLY A 279 17.08 7.55 16.71
C GLY A 279 18.01 7.08 15.58
N PRO A 280 18.14 5.75 15.37
CA PRO A 280 18.90 5.21 14.25
C PRO A 280 18.40 5.75 12.90
N PRO A 281 19.29 5.94 11.91
CA PRO A 281 18.90 6.46 10.61
C PRO A 281 17.86 5.55 9.94
N HIS A 282 17.00 6.18 9.14
CA HIS A 282 16.04 5.45 8.31
C HIS A 282 16.75 4.44 7.42
N LYS A 283 16.18 3.23 7.31
CA LYS A 283 16.65 2.19 6.39
C LYS A 283 15.57 1.90 5.37
N ASP A 284 15.85 2.25 4.13
CA ASP A 284 14.98 1.95 2.99
C ASP A 284 14.80 0.42 2.87
N GLY A 285 13.57 -0.01 2.62
CA GLY A 285 13.25 -1.44 2.51
C GLY A 285 12.94 -2.13 3.85
N TRP A 286 13.00 -1.43 4.98
CA TRP A 286 12.76 -1.99 6.31
C TRP A 286 11.58 -1.32 7.03
N LEU A 287 10.87 -2.09 7.84
CA LEU A 287 9.88 -1.63 8.80
C LEU A 287 10.44 -1.83 10.21
N SER A 288 10.34 -0.82 11.07
CA SER A 288 10.78 -0.94 12.46
C SER A 288 9.60 -1.06 13.42
N ASN A 289 9.73 -1.82 14.51
CA ASN A 289 8.72 -1.93 15.56
C ASN A 289 8.23 -0.55 16.04
N LYS A 290 9.17 0.36 16.27
CA LYS A 290 8.93 1.75 16.67
C LYS A 290 8.24 2.59 15.59
N SER A 291 8.45 2.31 14.31
CA SER A 291 7.69 2.98 13.24
C SER A 291 6.23 2.53 13.18
N LEU A 292 5.96 1.26 13.51
CA LEU A 292 4.59 0.74 13.59
C LEU A 292 3.81 1.38 14.76
N GLU A 293 4.45 1.52 15.92
CA GLU A 293 3.88 2.23 17.08
C GLU A 293 3.49 3.67 16.70
N ARG A 294 4.42 4.45 16.14
CA ARG A 294 4.14 5.82 15.70
C ARG A 294 3.06 5.91 14.63
N TRP A 295 3.06 5.00 13.66
CA TRP A 295 2.02 4.98 12.64
C TRP A 295 0.63 4.80 13.26
N ARG A 296 0.49 3.95 14.29
CA ARG A 296 -0.78 3.78 15.00
C ARG A 296 -1.20 5.05 15.74
N GLU A 297 -0.27 5.70 16.44
CA GLU A 297 -0.54 6.99 17.09
C GLU A 297 -1.02 8.05 16.09
N GLN A 298 -0.42 8.09 14.89
CA GLN A 298 -0.83 8.98 13.80
C GLN A 298 -2.22 8.62 13.24
N ASP A 299 -2.53 7.33 13.08
CA ASP A 299 -3.85 6.86 12.64
C ASP A 299 -4.95 7.23 13.65
N ASP A 300 -4.70 7.01 14.93
CA ASP A 300 -5.62 7.35 16.03
C ASP A 300 -5.83 8.86 16.10
N ALA A 301 -4.75 9.65 16.05
CA ALA A 301 -4.83 11.11 16.04
C ALA A 301 -5.60 11.64 14.82
N ARG A 302 -5.45 11.02 13.65
CA ARG A 302 -6.21 11.38 12.45
C ARG A 302 -7.70 11.08 12.61
N LYS A 303 -8.05 9.93 13.19
CA LYS A 303 -9.45 9.54 13.42
C LYS A 303 -10.10 10.28 14.60
N ALA A 304 -9.31 10.95 15.44
CA ALA A 304 -9.82 11.81 16.49
C ALA A 304 -10.17 13.24 16.01
N ARG A 305 -9.68 13.66 14.83
CA ARG A 305 -9.95 14.96 14.20
C ARG A 305 -11.21 14.94 13.33
#